data_AF-A0A533S319-F1
#
_entry.id   AF-A0A533S319-F1
#
_cell.length_a   1.000
_cell.length_b   1.000
_cell.length_c   1.000
_cell.angle_alpha   90.00
_cell.angle_beta   90.00
_cell.angle_gamma   90.00
#
_symmetry.space_group_name_H-M   'P 1'
#
loop_
_entity.id
_entity.type
_entity.pdbx_description
1 polymer ?
#
loop_
_entity_poly.entity_id
_entity_poly.type
_entity_poly.pdbx_seq_one_letter_code
_entity_poly.pdbx_strand_id
1 'polypeptide(L)'
;MVTEIETELWEKAEELTEQLVPVYRQIDKTAAINHARVLNAFRKARISDQHLKGTTGYGYSDIGRQGVEDVFAGVFDAEAALVRGQIVSGTHAIALGLFGILRPGDELLSITGEPYDTLQELIGIRSGSPGSLKEFGIEYRQVDLTAQG
;
A
#
# COMPACT_ATOMS: atom_id res chain seq x y z
N MET A 1 22.42 38.14 14.35
CA MET A 1 21.44 39.00 13.68
C MET A 1 20.60 38.08 12.82
N VAL A 2 19.38 37.78 13.25
CA VAL A 2 18.36 37.16 12.40
C VAL A 2 18.06 38.17 11.29
N THR A 3 18.09 37.74 10.03
CA THR A 3 17.84 38.66 8.90
C THR A 3 16.35 38.97 8.80
N GLU A 4 15.94 40.13 8.28
CA GLU A 4 14.50 40.47 8.12
C GLU A 4 13.73 39.44 7.29
N ILE A 5 14.39 38.82 6.30
CA ILE A 5 13.84 37.72 5.48
C ILE A 5 13.53 36.49 6.34
N GLU A 6 14.35 36.22 7.36
CA GLU A 6 14.16 35.10 8.28
C GLU A 6 12.97 35.37 9.20
N THR A 7 12.81 36.60 9.71
CA THR A 7 11.65 36.99 10.53
C THR A 7 10.33 36.90 9.76
N GLU A 8 10.27 37.43 8.53
CA GLU A 8 9.04 37.38 7.71
C GLU A 8 8.62 35.94 7.38
N LEU A 9 9.60 35.04 7.15
CA LEU A 9 9.33 33.63 6.90
C LEU A 9 8.77 32.93 8.15
N TRP A 10 9.28 33.26 9.35
CA TRP A 10 8.77 32.72 10.61
C TRP A 10 7.33 33.16 10.89
N GLU A 11 7.02 34.44 10.73
CA GLU A 11 5.66 34.96 10.92
C GLU A 11 4.66 34.28 9.98
N LYS A 12 5.02 34.11 8.70
CA LYS A 12 4.18 33.37 7.72
C LYS A 12 4.02 31.90 8.08
N ALA A 13 5.06 31.25 8.60
CA ALA A 13 5.00 29.86 9.03
C ALA A 13 4.09 29.68 10.26
N GLU A 14 4.13 30.62 11.21
CA GLU A 14 3.23 30.63 12.37
C GLU A 14 1.78 30.83 11.95
N GLU A 15 1.50 31.84 11.12
CA GLU A 15 0.14 32.09 10.59
C GLU A 15 -0.42 30.87 9.86
N LEU A 16 0.37 30.25 8.98
CA LEU A 16 -0.04 29.03 8.28
C LEU A 16 -0.27 27.86 9.23
N THR A 17 0.57 27.72 10.26
CA THR A 17 0.42 26.66 11.27
C THR A 17 -0.89 26.81 12.03
N GLU A 18 -1.26 28.05 12.41
CA GLU A 18 -2.56 28.33 13.04
C GLU A 18 -3.73 27.97 12.14
N GLN A 19 -3.65 28.31 10.84
CA GLN A 19 -4.68 27.96 9.85
C GLN A 19 -4.81 26.44 9.64
N LEU A 20 -3.72 25.67 9.81
CA LEU A 20 -3.69 24.22 9.65
C LEU A 20 -4.13 23.44 10.91
N VAL A 21 -4.28 24.08 12.07
CA VAL A 21 -4.73 23.43 13.32
C VAL A 21 -5.98 22.55 13.14
N PRO A 22 -7.04 22.98 12.41
CA PRO A 22 -8.21 22.13 12.18
C PRO A 22 -7.89 20.85 11.38
N VAL A 23 -6.98 20.94 10.40
CA VAL A 23 -6.53 19.80 9.59
C VAL A 23 -5.75 18.82 10.46
N TYR A 24 -4.81 19.30 11.27
CA TYR A 24 -4.05 18.45 12.19
C TYR A 24 -4.94 17.75 13.20
N ARG A 25 -5.93 18.44 13.77
CA ARG A 25 -6.91 17.81 14.67
C ARG A 25 -7.68 16.68 13.99
N GLN A 26 -8.01 16.83 12.71
CA GLN A 26 -8.70 15.79 11.96
C GLN A 26 -7.79 14.59 11.64
N ILE A 27 -6.51 14.86 11.32
CA ILE A 27 -5.49 13.82 11.14
C ILE A 27 -5.30 13.06 12.44
N ASP A 28 -5.15 13.74 13.59
CA ASP A 28 -4.97 13.12 14.91
C ASP A 28 -6.15 12.23 15.28
N LYS A 29 -7.38 12.69 15.03
CA LYS A 29 -8.58 11.87 15.25
C LYS A 29 -8.56 10.60 14.40
N THR A 30 -8.19 10.72 13.13
CA THR A 30 -8.09 9.58 12.20
C THR A 30 -6.98 8.61 12.64
N ALA A 31 -5.82 9.14 13.04
CA ALA A 31 -4.70 8.38 13.54
C ALA A 31 -5.07 7.62 14.82
N ALA A 32 -5.77 8.25 15.76
CA ALA A 32 -6.22 7.60 17.00
C ALA A 32 -7.16 6.41 16.72
N ILE A 33 -8.11 6.56 15.78
CA ILE A 33 -8.99 5.47 15.35
C ILE A 33 -8.19 4.32 14.73
N ASN A 34 -7.28 4.64 13.82
CA ASN A 34 -6.45 3.62 13.16
C ASN A 34 -5.48 2.94 14.14
N HIS A 35 -4.95 3.67 15.11
CA HIS A 35 -4.14 3.10 16.18
C HIS A 35 -4.94 2.08 17.01
N ALA A 36 -6.17 2.42 17.40
CA ALA A 36 -7.06 1.50 18.10
C ALA A 36 -7.40 0.25 17.25
N ARG A 37 -7.60 0.41 15.93
CA ARG A 37 -7.83 -0.71 15.01
C ARG A 37 -6.63 -1.66 14.97
N VAL A 38 -5.43 -1.13 14.79
CA VAL A 38 -4.19 -1.92 14.78
C VAL A 38 -4.02 -2.63 16.13
N LEU A 39 -4.15 -1.92 17.24
CA LEU A 39 -4.01 -2.51 18.57
C LEU A 39 -5.02 -3.63 18.82
N ASN A 40 -6.25 -3.48 18.34
CA ASN A 40 -7.27 -4.52 18.45
C ASN A 40 -6.92 -5.75 17.59
N ALA A 41 -6.41 -5.55 16.37
CA ALA A 41 -5.97 -6.66 15.51
C ALA A 41 -4.81 -7.46 16.16
N PHE A 42 -3.82 -6.78 16.73
CA PHE A 42 -2.74 -7.42 17.51
C PHE A 42 -3.27 -8.23 18.69
N ARG A 43 -4.25 -7.70 19.44
CA ARG A 43 -4.88 -8.40 20.57
C ARG A 43 -5.66 -9.64 20.12
N LYS A 44 -6.42 -9.54 19.03
CA LYS A 44 -7.19 -10.65 18.46
C LYS A 44 -6.27 -11.78 17.97
N ALA A 45 -5.18 -11.43 17.30
CA ALA A 45 -4.15 -12.35 16.84
C ALA A 45 -3.25 -12.90 17.98
N ARG A 46 -3.44 -12.43 19.23
CA ARG A 46 -2.70 -12.85 20.42
C ARG A 46 -1.18 -12.79 20.24
N ILE A 47 -0.70 -11.73 19.59
CA ILE A 47 0.73 -11.53 19.33
C ILE A 47 1.50 -11.47 20.66
N SER A 48 2.66 -12.13 20.66
CA SER A 48 3.56 -12.26 21.81
C SER A 48 5.02 -12.25 21.34
N ASP A 49 5.96 -12.22 22.29
CA ASP A 49 7.40 -12.34 22.03
C ASP A 49 7.78 -13.62 21.26
N GLN A 50 7.00 -14.70 21.39
CA GLN A 50 7.22 -15.93 20.62
C GLN A 50 7.08 -15.72 19.11
N HIS A 51 6.24 -14.78 18.68
CA HIS A 51 6.05 -14.43 17.27
C HIS A 51 7.27 -13.70 16.68
N LEU A 52 8.21 -13.23 17.52
CA LEU A 52 9.38 -12.46 17.11
C LEU A 52 10.64 -13.32 16.90
N LYS A 53 10.55 -14.65 17.08
CA LYS A 53 11.71 -15.55 17.05
C LYS A 53 12.21 -15.86 15.64
N GLY A 54 11.37 -15.67 14.61
CA GLY A 54 11.68 -15.99 13.22
C GLY A 54 11.89 -17.50 12.98
N THR A 55 12.08 -17.85 11.72
CA THR A 55 12.38 -19.23 11.30
C THR A 55 13.54 -19.26 10.29
N THR A 56 14.13 -20.43 10.10
CA THR A 56 15.17 -20.68 9.08
C THR A 56 14.79 -21.86 8.17
N GLY A 57 15.52 -22.03 7.08
CA GLY A 57 15.26 -23.09 6.10
C GLY A 57 13.91 -22.88 5.40
N TYR A 58 13.08 -23.93 5.37
CA TYR A 58 11.76 -23.89 4.69
C TYR A 58 10.73 -22.98 5.38
N GLY A 59 10.92 -22.66 6.67
CA GLY A 59 9.96 -21.84 7.41
C GLY A 59 8.59 -22.48 7.59
N TYR A 60 8.53 -23.81 7.77
CA TYR A 60 7.28 -24.48 8.13
C TYR A 60 6.83 -24.09 9.53
N SER A 61 5.51 -23.98 9.72
CA SER A 61 4.89 -23.67 11.01
C SER A 61 5.42 -22.38 11.67
N ASP A 62 5.77 -21.38 10.85
CA ASP A 62 6.19 -20.07 11.33
C ASP A 62 4.99 -19.28 11.90
N ILE A 63 4.87 -19.28 13.23
CA ILE A 63 3.79 -18.59 13.93
C ILE A 63 3.90 -17.06 13.82
N GLY A 64 5.11 -16.50 13.69
CA GLY A 64 5.31 -15.06 13.53
C GLY A 64 4.80 -14.59 12.17
N ARG A 65 5.10 -15.37 11.14
CA ARG A 65 4.60 -15.18 9.78
C ARG A 65 3.07 -15.26 9.72
N GLN A 66 2.46 -16.27 10.35
CA GLN A 66 1.00 -16.38 10.39
C GLN A 66 0.38 -15.21 11.18
N GLY A 67 0.94 -14.89 12.34
CA GLY A 67 0.43 -13.83 13.20
C GLY A 67 0.43 -12.46 12.53
N VAL A 68 1.46 -12.11 11.76
CA VAL A 68 1.48 -10.82 11.03
C VAL A 68 0.41 -10.78 9.93
N GLU A 69 0.13 -11.90 9.27
CA GLU A 69 -0.95 -11.97 8.27
C GLU A 69 -2.32 -11.83 8.92
N ASP A 70 -2.55 -12.52 10.03
CA ASP A 70 -3.81 -12.40 10.78
C ASP A 70 -4.05 -10.95 11.25
N VAL A 71 -2.99 -10.26 11.67
CA VAL A 71 -3.05 -8.84 12.03
C VAL A 71 -3.42 -7.99 10.81
N PHE A 72 -2.75 -8.16 9.67
CA PHE A 72 -3.05 -7.38 8.47
C PHE A 72 -4.47 -7.64 7.96
N ALA A 73 -4.89 -8.91 7.89
CA ALA A 73 -6.25 -9.29 7.52
C ALA A 73 -7.28 -8.61 8.44
N GLY A 74 -7.05 -8.64 9.76
CA GLY A 74 -7.91 -7.98 10.75
C GLY A 74 -7.91 -6.45 10.69
N VAL A 75 -6.81 -5.81 10.27
CA VAL A 75 -6.75 -4.35 10.10
C VAL A 75 -7.50 -3.89 8.85
N PHE A 76 -7.30 -4.61 7.74
CA PHE A 76 -7.90 -4.29 6.45
C PHE A 76 -9.32 -4.85 6.26
N ASP A 77 -9.83 -5.59 7.24
CA ASP A 77 -11.14 -6.25 7.20
C ASP A 77 -11.27 -7.21 6.01
N ALA A 78 -10.21 -7.99 5.79
CA ALA A 78 -10.13 -9.00 4.75
C ALA A 78 -10.17 -10.42 5.36
N GLU A 79 -10.58 -11.40 4.56
CA GLU A 79 -10.60 -12.80 4.98
C GLU A 79 -9.19 -13.38 5.18
N ALA A 80 -8.22 -12.89 4.40
CA ALA A 80 -6.82 -13.30 4.44
C ALA A 80 -5.91 -12.14 4.02
N ALA A 81 -4.63 -12.22 4.39
CA ALA A 81 -3.59 -11.31 3.92
C ALA A 81 -2.32 -12.09 3.58
N LEU A 82 -1.54 -11.56 2.62
CA LEU A 82 -0.22 -12.10 2.26
C LEU A 82 0.87 -11.08 2.60
N VAL A 83 1.59 -11.28 3.71
CA VAL A 83 2.61 -10.33 4.20
C VAL A 83 3.96 -11.02 4.31
N ARG A 84 4.89 -10.67 3.43
CA ARG A 84 6.11 -11.45 3.20
C ARG A 84 7.30 -10.55 2.92
N GLY A 85 8.45 -10.87 3.53
CA GLY A 85 9.73 -10.25 3.16
C GLY A 85 10.19 -10.59 1.74
N GLN A 86 9.63 -11.65 1.14
CA GLN A 86 9.84 -12.03 -0.26
C GLN A 86 9.19 -11.04 -1.25
N ILE A 87 8.19 -10.28 -0.80
CA ILE A 87 7.55 -9.25 -1.63
C ILE A 87 8.40 -7.97 -1.52
N VAL A 88 9.37 -7.84 -2.42
CA VAL A 88 10.42 -6.81 -2.35
C VAL A 88 9.96 -5.36 -2.59
N SER A 89 8.76 -5.13 -3.13
CA SER A 89 8.25 -3.79 -3.42
C SER A 89 6.73 -3.74 -3.56
N GLY A 90 6.15 -2.54 -3.54
CA GLY A 90 4.71 -2.34 -3.80
C GLY A 90 4.30 -2.78 -5.21
N THR A 91 5.11 -2.46 -6.23
CA THR A 91 4.86 -2.92 -7.60
C THR A 91 4.91 -4.45 -7.70
N HIS A 92 5.81 -5.12 -6.97
CA HIS A 92 5.84 -6.58 -6.90
C HIS A 92 4.59 -7.15 -6.20
N ALA A 93 4.06 -6.50 -5.16
CA ALA A 93 2.82 -6.93 -4.52
C ALA A 93 1.62 -6.89 -5.49
N ILE A 94 1.49 -5.81 -6.26
CA ILE A 94 0.43 -5.66 -7.26
C ILE A 94 0.63 -6.67 -8.40
N ALA A 95 1.87 -6.83 -8.88
CA ALA A 95 2.23 -7.85 -9.87
C ALA A 95 1.76 -9.24 -9.46
N LEU A 96 2.13 -9.65 -8.24
CA LEU A 96 1.79 -10.96 -7.68
C LEU A 96 0.27 -11.17 -7.65
N GLY A 97 -0.49 -10.15 -7.26
CA GLY A 97 -1.96 -10.19 -7.29
C GLY A 97 -2.50 -10.38 -8.70
N LEU A 98 -2.07 -9.54 -9.65
CA LEU A 98 -2.56 -9.56 -11.04
C LEU A 98 -2.23 -10.88 -11.75
N PHE A 99 -0.97 -11.33 -11.72
CA PHE A 99 -0.57 -12.63 -12.29
C PHE A 99 -1.20 -13.82 -11.54
N GLY A 100 -1.45 -13.68 -10.24
CA GLY A 100 -2.08 -14.72 -9.44
C GLY A 100 -3.54 -15.00 -9.85
N ILE A 101 -4.28 -13.96 -10.24
CA ILE A 101 -5.72 -14.05 -10.53
C ILE A 101 -6.06 -14.11 -12.01
N LEU A 102 -5.34 -13.40 -12.88
CA LEU A 102 -5.65 -13.31 -14.31
C LEU A 102 -5.12 -14.53 -15.08
N ARG A 103 -5.82 -14.91 -16.15
CA ARG A 103 -5.51 -16.05 -17.03
C ARG A 103 -5.53 -15.62 -18.51
N PRO A 104 -4.89 -16.37 -19.42
CA PRO A 104 -4.96 -16.08 -20.84
C PRO A 104 -6.41 -16.00 -21.33
N GLY A 105 -6.76 -14.91 -22.02
CA GLY A 105 -8.12 -14.59 -22.46
C GLY A 105 -8.92 -13.68 -21.52
N ASP A 106 -8.42 -13.40 -20.30
CA ASP A 106 -9.02 -12.40 -19.41
C ASP A 106 -8.68 -10.96 -19.86
N GLU A 107 -9.47 -9.98 -19.40
CA GLU A 107 -9.21 -8.55 -19.58
C GLU A 107 -8.96 -7.86 -18.23
N LEU A 108 -7.87 -7.10 -18.13
CA LEU A 108 -7.62 -6.14 -17.05
C LEU A 108 -8.17 -4.76 -17.43
N LEU A 109 -9.14 -4.26 -16.66
CA LEU A 109 -9.73 -2.94 -16.84
C LEU A 109 -9.23 -1.94 -15.78
N SER A 110 -8.46 -0.93 -16.20
CA SER A 110 -8.16 0.23 -15.35
C SER A 110 -9.30 1.26 -15.42
N ILE A 111 -9.92 1.56 -14.28
CA ILE A 111 -11.05 2.52 -14.20
C ILE A 111 -10.63 3.93 -13.75
N THR A 112 -9.35 4.12 -13.45
CA THR A 112 -8.79 5.39 -12.94
C THR A 112 -7.79 6.00 -13.92
N GLY A 113 -8.00 5.82 -15.23
CA GLY A 113 -7.08 6.24 -16.28
C GLY A 113 -5.81 5.36 -16.36
N GLU A 114 -4.74 5.97 -16.86
CA GLU A 114 -3.47 5.31 -17.09
C GLU A 114 -2.78 4.93 -15.76
N PRO A 115 -2.37 3.67 -15.56
CA PRO A 115 -1.60 3.23 -14.40
C PRO A 115 -0.25 3.95 -14.32
N TYR A 116 0.26 4.11 -13.08
CA TYR A 116 1.57 4.69 -12.85
C TYR A 116 2.69 3.88 -13.53
N ASP A 117 3.75 4.57 -13.95
CA ASP A 117 4.79 4.11 -14.88
C ASP A 117 5.23 2.65 -14.73
N THR A 118 5.58 2.22 -13.51
CA THR A 118 6.12 0.87 -13.31
C THR A 118 5.10 -0.25 -13.55
N LEU A 119 3.79 0.03 -13.48
CA LEU A 119 2.76 -0.94 -13.86
C LEU A 119 2.56 -1.03 -15.36
N GLN A 120 2.90 0.02 -16.12
CA GLN A 120 2.71 0.01 -17.57
C GLN A 120 3.59 -1.04 -18.26
N GLU A 121 4.82 -1.21 -17.79
CA GLU A 121 5.72 -2.27 -18.27
C GLU A 121 5.19 -3.65 -17.88
N LEU A 122 4.74 -3.82 -16.64
CA LEU A 122 4.15 -5.07 -16.16
C LEU A 122 2.91 -5.50 -16.96
N ILE A 123 2.04 -4.55 -17.28
CA ILE A 123 0.82 -4.80 -18.05
C ILE A 123 1.18 -5.08 -19.52
N GLY A 124 2.26 -4.49 -20.03
CA GLY A 124 2.64 -4.57 -21.45
C GLY A 124 2.04 -3.45 -22.30
N ILE A 125 1.78 -2.29 -21.68
CA ILE A 125 1.36 -1.05 -22.37
C ILE A 125 2.57 -0.46 -23.12
N ARG A 126 3.73 -0.41 -22.47
CA ARG A 126 5.01 0.00 -23.09
C ARG A 126 5.61 -1.16 -23.88
N SER A 127 6.16 -0.86 -25.05
CA SER A 127 6.82 -1.86 -25.89
C SER A 127 8.07 -2.44 -25.23
N GLY A 128 8.39 -3.71 -25.52
CA GLY A 128 9.61 -4.35 -25.05
C GLY A 128 9.61 -4.79 -23.59
N SER A 129 8.43 -5.14 -23.04
CA SER A 129 8.28 -5.62 -21.66
C SER A 129 8.09 -7.15 -21.62
N PRO A 130 9.19 -7.94 -21.63
CA PRO A 130 9.10 -9.40 -21.60
C PRO A 130 8.48 -9.90 -20.30
N GLY A 131 7.63 -10.92 -20.40
CA GLY A 131 6.90 -11.49 -19.28
C GLY A 131 5.74 -10.60 -18.78
N SER A 132 5.30 -9.63 -19.56
CA SER A 132 4.13 -8.78 -19.22
C SER A 132 2.81 -9.53 -19.34
N LEU A 133 1.76 -9.05 -18.68
CA LEU A 133 0.41 -9.66 -18.74
C LEU A 133 -0.05 -9.86 -20.21
N LYS A 134 0.24 -8.88 -21.08
CA LYS A 134 -0.06 -8.96 -22.51
C LYS A 134 0.63 -10.13 -23.22
N GLU A 135 1.87 -10.46 -22.88
CA GLU A 135 2.58 -11.63 -23.45
C GLU A 135 1.97 -12.97 -22.98
N PHE A 136 1.31 -12.97 -21.82
CA PHE A 136 0.53 -14.12 -21.32
C PHE A 136 -0.89 -14.17 -21.90
N GLY A 137 -1.22 -13.33 -22.89
CA GLY A 137 -2.52 -13.32 -23.55
C GLY A 137 -3.64 -12.70 -22.71
N ILE A 138 -3.29 -11.83 -21.76
CA ILE A 138 -4.25 -11.05 -20.98
C ILE A 138 -4.44 -9.70 -21.67
N GLU A 139 -5.67 -9.34 -21.98
CA GLU A 139 -6.02 -8.07 -22.60
C GLU A 139 -6.00 -6.93 -21.58
N TYR A 140 -5.76 -5.71 -22.04
CA TYR A 140 -5.78 -4.52 -21.19
C TYR A 140 -6.66 -3.44 -21.82
N ARG A 141 -7.50 -2.84 -20.99
CA ARG A 141 -8.33 -1.69 -21.34
C ARG A 141 -8.27 -0.65 -20.21
N GLN A 142 -8.46 0.61 -20.57
CA GLN A 142 -8.57 1.68 -19.60
C GLN A 142 -9.74 2.61 -19.91
N VAL A 143 -10.26 3.24 -18.86
CA VAL A 143 -11.24 4.32 -18.93
C VAL A 143 -10.58 5.56 -18.35
N ASP A 144 -10.46 6.61 -19.15
CA ASP A 144 -9.88 7.88 -18.72
C ASP A 144 -10.82 8.59 -17.75
N LEU A 145 -10.21 9.27 -16.77
CA LEU A 145 -10.96 10.12 -15.84
C LEU A 145 -11.58 11.31 -16.58
N THR A 146 -12.64 11.85 -15.99
CA THR A 146 -13.24 13.10 -16.47
C THR A 146 -12.35 14.30 -16.11
N ALA A 147 -12.65 15.48 -16.66
CA ALA A 147 -11.95 16.70 -16.29
C ALA A 147 -12.10 17.08 -14.80
N GLN A 148 -13.06 16.47 -14.09
CA GLN A 148 -13.31 16.69 -12.67
C GLN A 148 -12.51 15.72 -11.76
N GLY A 149 -11.78 14.77 -12.34
CA GLY A 149 -11.20 13.63 -11.61
C GLY A 149 -12.18 12.49 -11.44
#